data_AF-A0A2S9G894-F1
#
_entry.id   AF-A0A2S9G894-F1
#
_cell.length_a   1.000
_cell.length_b   1.000
_cell.length_c   1.000
_cell.angle_alpha   90.00
_cell.angle_beta   90.00
_cell.angle_gamma   90.00
#
_symmetry.space_group_name_H-M   'P 1'
#
loop_
_entity.id
_entity.type
_entity.pdbx_description
1 polymer ?
#
loop_
_entity_poly.entity_id
_entity_poly.type
_entity_poly.pdbx_seq_one_letter_code
_entity_poly.pdbx_strand_id
1 'polypeptide(L)'
;PNRDGDVMVNSEGKSQLFDGRSGEPFPYPVTVGYMYILKLHHRVDDKIHARSTGPYSMITQQPLGGKAQFGGQRFGEMECWAMQA
;
A
#
# COMPACT_ATOMS: atom_id res chain seq x y z
N PRO A 1 19.34 -27.28 9.33
CA PRO A 1 20.75 -26.85 9.18
C PRO A 1 20.98 -26.25 7.79
N ASN A 2 21.71 -25.14 7.72
CA ASN A 2 22.18 -24.59 6.43
C ASN A 2 23.25 -25.50 5.81
N ARG A 3 23.80 -25.11 4.65
CA ARG A 3 24.87 -25.85 3.95
C ARG A 3 26.12 -26.06 4.84
N ASP A 4 26.37 -25.15 5.77
CA ASP A 4 27.56 -25.11 6.60
C ASP A 4 27.34 -25.78 7.98
N GLY A 5 26.14 -26.33 8.22
CA GLY A 5 25.78 -27.08 9.43
C GLY A 5 25.10 -26.24 10.52
N ASP A 6 24.96 -24.93 10.34
CA ASP A 6 24.39 -24.04 11.35
C ASP A 6 22.87 -24.19 11.46
N VAL A 7 22.41 -24.19 12.71
CA VAL A 7 20.99 -24.11 13.05
C VAL A 7 20.66 -22.65 13.36
N MET A 8 20.07 -21.95 12.38
CA MET A 8 19.74 -20.52 12.53
C MET A 8 18.48 -20.26 13.37
N VAL A 9 17.57 -21.23 13.44
CA VAL A 9 16.26 -21.08 14.11
C VAL A 9 16.21 -21.99 15.33
N ASN A 10 15.86 -21.44 16.49
CA ASN A 10 15.73 -22.17 17.74
C ASN A 10 14.45 -23.02 17.78
N SER A 11 14.27 -23.80 18.85
CA SER A 11 13.07 -24.64 19.06
C SER A 11 11.76 -23.87 19.16
N GLU A 12 11.80 -22.56 19.45
CA GLU A 12 10.64 -21.68 19.48
C GLU A 12 10.28 -21.09 18.11
N GLY A 13 11.03 -21.44 17.05
CA GLY A 13 10.82 -20.88 15.71
C GLY A 13 11.40 -19.47 15.52
N LYS A 14 12.31 -19.02 16.40
CA LYS A 14 12.92 -17.69 16.37
C LYS A 14 14.40 -17.74 16.00
N SER A 15 14.90 -16.66 15.41
CA SER A 15 16.31 -16.45 15.06
C SER A 15 16.82 -15.13 15.63
N GLN A 16 18.12 -15.05 15.92
CA GLN A 16 18.78 -13.77 16.18
C GLN A 16 18.86 -12.99 14.85
N LEU A 17 18.29 -11.80 14.80
CA LEU A 17 18.40 -10.90 13.66
C LEU A 17 19.39 -9.76 13.96
N PHE A 18 19.89 -9.15 12.89
CA PHE A 18 20.76 -7.98 12.94
C PHE A 18 20.07 -6.83 12.19
N ASP A 19 20.17 -5.62 12.72
CA ASP A 19 19.67 -4.44 12.04
C ASP A 19 20.57 -4.07 10.86
N GLY A 20 20.03 -4.10 9.63
CA GLY A 20 20.78 -3.77 8.42
C GLY A 20 21.18 -2.30 8.29
N ARG A 21 20.69 -1.40 9.16
CA ARG A 21 21.09 0.01 9.20
C ARG A 21 22.24 0.28 10.17
N SER A 22 22.17 -0.25 11.39
CA SER A 22 23.19 -0.02 12.44
C SER A 22 24.25 -1.11 12.53
N GLY A 23 23.92 -2.35 12.18
CA GLY A 23 24.77 -3.54 12.34
C GLY A 23 24.63 -4.25 13.69
N GLU A 24 23.90 -3.67 14.64
CA GLU A 24 23.72 -4.25 15.98
C GLU A 24 22.69 -5.40 15.98
N PRO A 25 22.84 -6.41 16.85
CA PRO A 25 21.84 -7.46 17.03
C PRO A 25 20.56 -6.89 17.67
N PHE A 26 19.39 -7.39 17.25
CA PHE A 26 18.15 -7.08 17.95
C PHE A 26 18.19 -7.61 19.40
N PRO A 27 17.63 -6.89 20.40
CA PRO A 27 17.70 -7.32 21.80
C PRO A 27 17.04 -8.67 22.11
N TYR A 28 16.12 -9.12 21.24
CA TYR A 28 15.36 -10.36 21.42
C TYR A 28 15.28 -11.14 20.09
N PRO A 29 15.18 -12.47 20.15
CA PRO A 29 15.04 -13.30 18.96
C PRO A 29 13.67 -13.08 18.29
N VAL A 30 13.66 -13.05 16.95
CA VAL A 30 12.47 -12.74 16.13
C VAL A 30 12.03 -14.00 15.37
N THR A 31 10.72 -14.24 15.28
CA THR A 31 10.16 -15.34 14.50
C THR A 31 10.44 -15.13 13.02
N VAL A 32 11.05 -16.12 12.37
CA VAL A 32 11.38 -16.09 10.94
C VAL A 32 10.89 -17.36 10.27
N GLY A 33 10.47 -17.25 9.01
CA GLY A 33 9.97 -18.39 8.26
C GLY A 33 9.64 -18.05 6.82
N TYR A 34 9.21 -19.05 6.08
CA TYR A 34 8.79 -18.89 4.70
C TYR A 34 7.28 -18.76 4.63
N MET A 35 6.81 -17.62 4.12
CA MET A 35 5.39 -17.37 3.87
C MET A 35 5.18 -17.16 2.38
N TYR A 36 4.12 -17.76 1.84
CA TYR A 36 3.72 -17.56 0.45
C TYR A 36 2.88 -16.30 0.34
N ILE A 37 3.38 -15.29 -0.36
CA ILE A 37 2.71 -13.99 -0.54
C ILE A 37 2.11 -13.93 -1.94
N LEU A 38 0.85 -13.53 -2.03
CA LEU A 38 0.17 -13.27 -3.31
C LEU A 38 0.22 -11.79 -3.67
N LYS A 39 0.56 -11.49 -4.92
CA LYS A 39 0.44 -10.15 -5.49
C LYS A 39 -0.94 -9.97 -6.12
N LEU A 40 -1.80 -9.18 -5.48
CA LEU A 40 -3.13 -8.88 -6.00
C LEU A 40 -3.08 -7.90 -7.18
N HIS A 41 -4.14 -7.88 -7.98
CA HIS A 41 -4.28 -7.01 -9.15
C HIS A 41 -4.44 -5.52 -8.79
N HIS A 42 -4.69 -5.18 -7.52
CA HIS A 42 -4.96 -3.80 -7.10
C HIS A 42 -3.68 -2.97 -6.99
N ARG A 43 -3.09 -2.61 -8.13
CA ARG A 43 -1.88 -1.78 -8.18
C ARG A 43 -2.18 -0.29 -8.06
N VAL A 44 -1.19 0.46 -7.59
CA VAL A 44 -1.24 1.93 -7.51
C VAL A 44 -1.38 2.55 -8.90
N ASP A 45 -0.67 2.00 -9.90
CA ASP A 45 -0.70 2.49 -11.29
C ASP A 45 -2.12 2.47 -11.88
N ASP A 46 -2.93 1.48 -11.50
CA ASP A 46 -4.32 1.37 -11.93
C ASP A 46 -5.24 2.35 -11.19
N LYS A 47 -4.89 2.75 -9.97
CA LYS A 47 -5.72 3.58 -9.09
C LYS A 47 -5.34 5.05 -9.08
N ILE A 48 -4.11 5.42 -9.44
CA ILE A 48 -3.68 6.81 -9.50
C ILE A 48 -4.48 7.56 -10.56
N HIS A 49 -5.02 8.73 -10.20
CA HIS A 49 -5.84 9.56 -11.07
C HIS A 49 -5.82 11.02 -10.62
N ALA A 50 -5.62 11.94 -11.56
CA ALA A 50 -5.60 13.38 -11.32
C ALA A 50 -6.17 14.12 -12.53
N ARG A 51 -6.75 15.30 -12.28
CA ARG A 51 -7.33 16.16 -13.32
C ARG A 51 -7.11 17.63 -12.98
N SER A 52 -6.64 18.41 -13.97
CA SER A 52 -6.62 19.88 -13.93
C SER A 52 -7.78 20.47 -14.74
N THR A 53 -7.81 20.24 -16.05
CA THR A 53 -8.92 20.57 -16.97
C THR A 53 -9.32 19.34 -17.78
N GLY A 54 -10.51 19.31 -18.37
CA GLY A 54 -10.98 18.12 -19.10
C GLY A 54 -12.42 18.24 -19.60
N PRO A 55 -13.02 17.14 -20.09
CA PRO A 55 -14.36 17.15 -20.67
C PRO A 55 -15.46 17.36 -19.63
N TYR A 56 -16.55 17.98 -20.08
CA TYR A 56 -17.74 18.29 -19.28
C TYR A 56 -18.97 17.62 -19.89
N SER A 57 -19.95 17.32 -19.04
CA SER A 57 -21.26 16.84 -19.45
C SER A 57 -22.00 17.92 -20.24
N MET A 58 -22.57 17.56 -21.38
CA MET A 58 -23.35 18.50 -22.22
C MET A 58 -24.59 19.04 -21.50
N ILE A 59 -25.22 18.24 -20.63
CA ILE A 59 -26.48 18.58 -19.97
C ILE A 59 -26.23 19.47 -18.76
N THR A 60 -25.35 19.03 -17.85
CA THR A 60 -25.16 19.68 -16.54
C THR A 60 -23.98 20.63 -16.50
N GLN A 61 -23.13 20.62 -17.53
CA GLN A 61 -21.86 21.35 -17.55
C GLN A 61 -20.97 21.03 -16.33
N GLN A 62 -21.14 19.84 -15.74
CA GLN A 62 -20.26 19.33 -14.69
C GLN A 62 -19.12 18.50 -15.29
N PRO A 63 -17.94 18.46 -14.65
CA PRO A 63 -16.86 17.54 -15.03
C PRO A 63 -17.36 16.10 -15.15
N LEU A 64 -16.94 15.38 -16.21
CA LEU A 64 -17.23 13.94 -16.34
C LEU A 64 -16.60 13.12 -15.20
N GLY A 65 -17.09 11.91 -14.96
CA GLY A 65 -16.60 11.00 -13.91
C GLY A 65 -15.72 9.87 -14.44
N GLY A 66 -14.89 9.30 -13.57
CA GLY A 66 -14.10 8.09 -13.86
C GLY A 66 -12.74 8.35 -14.54
N LYS A 67 -11.75 7.51 -14.21
CA LYS A 67 -10.37 7.62 -14.70
C LYS A 67 -10.27 7.58 -16.23
N ALA A 68 -11.03 6.70 -16.88
CA ALA A 68 -11.00 6.52 -18.33
C ALA A 68 -11.43 7.76 -19.12
N GLN A 69 -12.27 8.62 -18.54
CA GLN A 69 -12.77 9.85 -19.18
C GLN A 69 -11.99 11.09 -18.74
N PHE A 70 -10.86 10.91 -18.06
CA PHE A 70 -10.15 12.00 -17.38
C PHE A 70 -11.10 12.78 -16.45
N GLY A 71 -11.91 12.04 -15.69
CA GLY A 71 -13.00 12.58 -14.89
C GLY A 71 -12.54 13.35 -13.65
N GLY A 72 -13.39 14.23 -13.13
CA GLY A 72 -13.16 14.90 -11.85
C GLY A 72 -13.48 14.00 -10.65
N GLN A 73 -13.06 14.45 -9.46
CA GLN A 73 -13.54 13.86 -8.21
C GLN A 73 -14.88 14.47 -7.84
N ARG A 74 -15.81 13.63 -7.36
CA ARG A 74 -17.09 14.11 -6.86
C ARG A 74 -16.87 14.69 -5.46
N PHE A 75 -17.11 15.98 -5.31
CA PHE A 75 -17.30 16.58 -4.00
C PHE A 75 -18.78 16.42 -3.62
N GLY A 76 -19.05 15.53 -2.67
CA GLY A 76 -20.41 15.11 -2.31
C GLY A 76 -21.03 15.97 -1.21
N GLU A 77 -22.24 15.60 -0.85
CA GLU A 77 -23.04 16.31 0.16
C GLU A 77 -22.42 16.24 1.56
N MET A 78 -21.86 15.08 1.93
CA MET A 78 -21.20 14.92 3.23
C MET A 78 -19.90 15.75 3.32
N GLU A 79 -19.17 15.87 2.21
CA GLU A 79 -18.01 16.74 2.15
C GLU A 79 -18.39 18.23 2.26
N CYS A 80 -19.55 18.63 1.73
CA CYS A 80 -20.11 19.97 1.97
C CYS A 80 -20.42 20.20 3.45
N TRP A 81 -21.05 19.25 4.14
CA TRP A 81 -21.33 19.36 5.58
C TRP A 81 -20.04 19.52 6.39
N ALA A 82 -19.01 18.74 6.06
CA ALA A 82 -17.72 18.81 6.73
C ALA A 82 -17.03 20.18 6.58
N MET A 83 -17.32 20.96 5.52
CA MET A 83 -16.80 22.32 5.38
C MET A 83 -17.66 23.39 6.07
N GLN A 84 -18.90 23.07 6.41
CA GLN A 84 -19.84 24.00 7.06
C GLN A 84 -19.84 23.87 8.60
N ALA A 85 -19.40 22.71 9.11
CA ALA A 85 -19.17 22.47 10.54
C ALA A 85 -17.97 23.27 11.07
#